data_AF-A3JXS1-F1
#
_entry.id   AF-A3JXS1-F1
#
_cell.length_a   1.000
_cell.length_b   1.000
_cell.length_c   1.000
_cell.angle_alpha   90.00
_cell.angle_beta   90.00
_cell.angle_gamma   90.00
#
_symmetry.space_group_name_H-M   'P 1'
#
loop_
_entity.id
_entity.type
_entity.pdbx_description
1 polymer ?
#
loop_
_entity_poly.entity_id
_entity_poly.type
_entity_poly.pdbx_seq_one_letter_code
_entity_poly.pdbx_strand_id
1 'polypeptide(L)'
;MLALGLSGAAQAQGIDHAAIFEREAARVVEAGTEDGAVVETLQMENGIELRRLTAEDGVVTYEGIDRSGLGAVGCLYRIYFELDAAGRFCPWAPPPEAAQTFERRLNRIATFVAENGEPRREPGEAPAMLDAAREAYGREVARLGCPDPGEGMQGFAAALASEAMDPVLDMALSVPRLPVMLPCL
;
A
#
# COMPACT_ATOMS: atom_id res chain seq x y z
N MET A 1 1.40 8.56 -21.89
CA MET A 1 0.93 7.60 -20.87
C MET A 1 2.02 6.56 -20.70
N LEU A 2 3.11 6.91 -20.01
CA LEU A 2 4.18 5.96 -19.73
C LEU A 2 3.75 5.16 -18.50
N ALA A 3 3.41 3.90 -18.72
CA ALA A 3 3.41 2.87 -17.69
C ALA A 3 4.87 2.67 -17.24
N LEU A 4 5.35 3.54 -16.35
CA LEU A 4 6.54 3.28 -15.58
C LEU A 4 6.22 2.08 -14.68
N GLY A 5 6.96 1.00 -14.88
CA GLY A 5 6.73 -0.30 -14.23
C GLY A 5 6.51 -0.14 -12.73
N LEU A 6 5.26 -0.34 -12.32
CA LEU A 6 4.78 -0.45 -10.94
C LEU A 6 5.37 -1.65 -10.18
N SER A 7 6.34 -2.36 -10.77
CA SER A 7 6.99 -3.53 -10.18
C SER A 7 7.71 -3.21 -8.86
N GLY A 8 8.10 -1.95 -8.62
CA GLY A 8 8.67 -1.52 -7.34
C GLY A 8 7.62 -1.26 -6.25
N ALA A 9 6.45 -0.71 -6.61
CA ALA A 9 5.42 -0.34 -5.65
C ALA A 9 4.60 -1.56 -5.16
N ALA A 10 4.38 -2.55 -6.03
CA ALA A 10 3.79 -3.83 -5.63
C ALA A 10 4.69 -4.62 -4.65
N GLN A 11 6.02 -4.44 -4.75
CA GLN A 11 6.99 -5.02 -3.82
C GLN A 11 7.10 -4.25 -2.50
N ALA A 12 6.59 -3.01 -2.42
CA ALA A 12 6.76 -2.14 -1.26
C ALA A 12 5.88 -2.51 -0.04
N GLN A 13 4.96 -3.48 -0.17
CA GLN A 13 4.21 -4.03 0.97
C GLN A 13 4.59 -5.46 1.31
N GLY A 14 5.26 -6.15 0.39
CA GLY A 14 5.86 -7.46 0.64
C GLY A 14 4.89 -8.52 1.13
N ILE A 15 3.57 -8.38 0.90
CA ILE A 15 2.58 -9.37 1.31
C ILE A 15 2.79 -10.63 0.48
N ASP A 16 3.21 -11.70 1.14
CA ASP A 16 3.34 -13.02 0.53
C ASP A 16 1.96 -13.68 0.39
N HIS A 17 1.23 -13.27 -0.64
CA HIS A 17 -0.10 -13.80 -0.95
C HIS A 17 -0.03 -15.30 -1.24
N ALA A 18 1.03 -15.79 -1.88
CA ALA A 18 1.18 -17.21 -2.17
C ALA A 18 1.21 -18.04 -0.88
N ALA A 19 2.01 -17.63 0.10
CA ALA A 19 2.06 -18.27 1.41
C ALA A 19 0.70 -18.25 2.14
N ILE A 20 -0.08 -17.18 2.00
CA ILE A 20 -1.44 -17.09 2.58
C ILE A 20 -2.36 -18.11 1.91
N PHE A 21 -2.38 -18.15 0.57
CA PHE A 21 -3.23 -19.08 -0.18
C PHE A 21 -2.86 -20.54 0.07
N GLU A 22 -1.57 -20.86 0.22
CA GLU A 22 -1.10 -22.19 0.58
C GLU A 22 -1.57 -22.59 1.99
N ARG A 23 -1.40 -21.70 2.97
CA ARG A 23 -1.81 -21.94 4.35
C ARG A 23 -3.32 -22.07 4.51
N GLU A 24 -4.08 -21.28 3.77
CA GLU A 24 -5.55 -21.20 3.87
C GLU A 24 -6.26 -21.99 2.75
N ALA A 25 -5.56 -22.92 2.08
CA ALA A 25 -6.05 -23.61 0.87
C ALA A 25 -7.44 -24.26 1.04
N ALA A 26 -7.77 -24.75 2.25
CA ALA A 26 -9.06 -25.36 2.55
C ALA A 26 -10.26 -24.37 2.53
N ARG A 27 -9.98 -23.06 2.57
CA ARG A 27 -10.99 -21.98 2.55
C ARG A 27 -11.05 -21.25 1.22
N VAL A 28 -10.15 -21.57 0.29
CA VAL A 28 -10.11 -20.96 -1.05
C VAL A 28 -11.27 -21.52 -1.87
N VAL A 29 -11.98 -20.63 -2.56
CA VAL A 29 -13.13 -20.98 -3.41
C VAL A 29 -12.91 -20.44 -4.80
N GLU A 30 -13.11 -21.27 -5.82
CA GLU A 30 -13.17 -20.84 -7.21
C GLU A 30 -14.43 -19.98 -7.42
N ALA A 31 -14.24 -18.71 -7.75
CA ALA A 31 -15.31 -17.73 -7.95
C ALA A 31 -15.75 -17.62 -9.42
N GLY A 32 -15.02 -18.26 -10.35
CA GLY A 32 -15.34 -18.31 -11.78
C GLY A 32 -14.20 -17.80 -12.65
N THR A 33 -14.56 -17.14 -13.75
CA THR A 33 -13.59 -16.60 -14.73
C THR A 33 -13.86 -15.12 -14.96
N GLU A 34 -12.81 -14.30 -14.95
CA GLU A 34 -12.84 -12.86 -15.27
C GLU A 34 -11.75 -12.57 -16.31
N ASP A 35 -12.13 -11.93 -17.42
CA ASP A 35 -11.21 -11.59 -18.52
C ASP A 35 -10.32 -12.76 -19.01
N GLY A 36 -10.87 -13.98 -18.97
CA GLY A 36 -10.16 -15.21 -19.35
C GLY A 36 -9.28 -15.83 -18.27
N ALA A 37 -9.12 -15.18 -17.10
CA ALA A 37 -8.41 -15.72 -15.95
C ALA A 37 -9.37 -16.45 -15.00
N VAL A 38 -8.96 -17.63 -14.52
CA VAL A 38 -9.64 -18.31 -13.40
C VAL A 38 -9.41 -17.49 -12.13
N VAL A 39 -10.49 -17.17 -11.44
CA VAL A 39 -10.46 -16.39 -10.21
C VAL A 39 -10.77 -17.31 -9.04
N GLU A 40 -9.82 -17.39 -8.11
CA GLU A 40 -10.01 -18.00 -6.80
C GLU A 40 -10.04 -16.90 -5.74
N THR A 41 -10.85 -17.09 -4.72
CA THR A 41 -11.08 -16.11 -3.66
C THR A 41 -10.87 -16.72 -2.29
N LEU A 42 -10.35 -15.90 -1.37
CA LEU A 42 -10.23 -16.21 0.05
C LEU A 42 -10.83 -15.05 0.84
N GLN A 43 -11.90 -15.32 1.57
CA GLN A 43 -12.53 -14.35 2.47
C GLN A 43 -11.95 -14.47 3.87
N MET A 44 -11.30 -13.40 4.33
CA MET A 44 -10.74 -13.27 5.67
C MET A 44 -11.81 -12.77 6.64
N GLU A 45 -11.74 -13.17 7.90
CA GLU A 45 -12.76 -12.85 8.91
C GLU A 45 -12.87 -11.35 9.25
N ASN A 46 -11.80 -10.60 9.00
CA ASN A 46 -11.69 -9.16 9.27
C ASN A 46 -12.08 -8.28 8.06
N GLY A 47 -12.82 -8.84 7.11
CA GLY A 47 -13.33 -8.09 5.96
C GLY A 47 -12.27 -7.84 4.88
N ILE A 48 -11.21 -8.66 4.81
CA ILE A 48 -10.28 -8.66 3.68
C ILE A 48 -10.67 -9.79 2.72
N GLU A 49 -10.74 -9.46 1.43
CA GLU A 49 -10.88 -10.43 0.35
C GLU A 49 -9.55 -10.52 -0.39
N LEU A 50 -8.99 -11.71 -0.50
CA LEU A 50 -7.85 -11.97 -1.38
C LEU A 50 -8.33 -12.68 -2.64
N ARG A 51 -7.82 -12.27 -3.79
CA ARG A 51 -8.07 -12.91 -5.08
C ARG A 51 -6.77 -13.44 -5.65
N ARG A 52 -6.81 -14.64 -6.22
CA ARG A 52 -5.76 -15.22 -7.04
C ARG A 52 -6.34 -15.38 -8.44
N LEU A 53 -5.76 -14.67 -9.41
CA LEU A 53 -6.17 -14.74 -10.81
C LEU A 53 -5.11 -15.53 -11.56
N THR A 54 -5.52 -16.61 -12.21
CA THR A 54 -4.63 -17.45 -13.04
C THR A 54 -5.06 -17.31 -14.49
N ALA A 55 -4.25 -16.61 -15.30
CA ALA A 55 -4.48 -16.43 -16.72
C ALA A 55 -4.34 -17.76 -17.50
N GLU A 56 -4.82 -17.80 -18.74
CA GLU A 56 -4.75 -19.01 -19.60
C GLU A 56 -3.31 -19.49 -19.85
N ASP A 57 -2.34 -18.57 -19.86
CA ASP A 57 -0.91 -18.87 -20.00
C ASP A 57 -0.24 -19.33 -18.69
N GLY A 58 -1.02 -19.45 -17.61
CA GLY A 58 -0.57 -19.85 -16.29
C GLY A 58 0.05 -18.73 -15.45
N VAL A 59 0.05 -17.48 -15.93
CA VAL A 59 0.50 -16.33 -15.13
C VAL A 59 -0.46 -16.11 -13.96
N VAL A 60 0.09 -16.08 -12.74
CA VAL A 60 -0.67 -15.85 -11.52
C VAL A 60 -0.48 -14.42 -11.04
N THR A 61 -1.58 -13.72 -10.78
CA THR A 61 -1.59 -12.43 -10.09
C THR A 61 -2.44 -12.51 -8.82
N TYR A 62 -2.16 -11.61 -7.89
CA TYR A 62 -2.84 -11.54 -6.61
C TYR A 62 -3.40 -10.15 -6.38
N GLU A 63 -4.59 -10.09 -5.79
CA GLU A 63 -5.23 -8.85 -5.36
C GLU A 63 -5.66 -8.99 -3.91
N GLY A 64 -5.56 -7.89 -3.16
CA GLY A 64 -6.13 -7.76 -1.84
C GLY A 64 -7.11 -6.61 -1.82
N ILE A 65 -8.33 -6.87 -1.36
CA ILE A 65 -9.43 -5.92 -1.34
C ILE A 65 -9.95 -5.78 0.09
N ASP A 66 -10.00 -4.54 0.58
CA ASP A 66 -10.60 -4.19 1.85
C ASP A 66 -12.12 -4.02 1.65
N ARG A 67 -12.87 -4.99 2.19
CA ARG A 67 -14.34 -5.00 2.25
C ARG A 67 -14.87 -4.56 3.62
N SER A 68 -13.99 -4.20 4.57
CA SER A 68 -14.36 -3.88 5.95
C SER A 68 -15.08 -2.53 6.11
N GLY A 69 -14.95 -1.65 5.11
CA GLY A 69 -15.44 -0.27 5.18
C GLY A 69 -14.53 0.67 6.00
N LEU A 70 -13.42 0.16 6.55
CA LEU A 70 -12.45 0.95 7.33
C LEU A 70 -11.36 1.59 6.45
N GLY A 71 -11.23 1.16 5.19
CA GLY A 71 -10.31 1.72 4.21
C GLY A 71 -9.03 0.91 4.04
N ALA A 72 -8.53 0.84 2.79
CA ALA A 72 -7.38 0.04 2.41
C ALA A 72 -6.06 0.63 2.95
N VAL A 73 -5.53 0.04 4.04
CA VAL A 73 -4.34 0.56 4.73
C VAL A 73 -3.09 0.50 3.86
N GLY A 74 -2.97 -0.49 2.99
CA GLY A 74 -1.86 -0.55 2.02
C GLY A 74 -1.90 0.64 1.06
N CYS A 75 -3.06 0.97 0.50
CA CYS A 75 -3.19 2.16 -0.34
C CYS A 75 -2.78 3.43 0.41
N LEU A 76 -3.27 3.61 1.65
CA LEU A 76 -2.89 4.74 2.50
C LEU A 76 -1.37 4.79 2.74
N TYR A 77 -0.76 3.66 3.08
CA TYR A 77 0.69 3.57 3.28
C TYR A 77 1.46 4.05 2.04
N ARG A 78 1.08 3.56 0.85
CA ARG A 78 1.73 3.93 -0.40
C ARG A 78 1.62 5.44 -0.66
N ILE A 79 0.44 6.02 -0.50
CA ILE A 79 0.21 7.45 -0.73
C ILE A 79 1.06 8.30 0.23
N TYR A 80 1.02 8.01 1.53
CA TYR A 80 1.80 8.74 2.52
C TYR A 80 3.32 8.58 2.28
N PHE A 81 3.76 7.38 1.91
CA PHE A 81 5.15 7.11 1.60
C PHE A 81 5.62 7.88 0.36
N GLU A 82 4.87 7.82 -0.75
CA GLU A 82 5.22 8.51 -1.99
C GLU A 82 5.33 10.02 -1.77
N LEU A 83 4.48 10.59 -0.92
CA LEU A 83 4.52 12.02 -0.59
C LEU A 83 5.67 12.42 0.33
N ASP A 84 5.95 11.63 1.38
CA ASP A 84 7.12 11.85 2.23
C ASP A 84 8.41 11.70 1.43
N ALA A 85 8.51 10.67 0.58
CA ALA A 85 9.69 10.42 -0.24
C ALA A 85 9.88 11.53 -1.30
N ALA A 86 8.82 11.94 -2.00
CA ALA A 86 8.89 13.10 -2.90
C ALA A 86 9.29 14.38 -2.15
N GLY A 87 8.76 14.58 -0.94
CA GLY A 87 9.17 15.60 0.05
C GLY A 87 10.68 15.74 0.23
N ARG A 88 11.38 14.59 0.24
CA ARG A 88 12.81 14.51 0.52
C ARG A 88 13.68 14.66 -0.72
N PHE A 89 13.20 14.18 -1.87
CA PHE A 89 14.04 14.04 -3.07
C PHE A 89 13.65 14.97 -4.22
N CYS A 90 12.50 15.66 -4.16
CA CYS A 90 11.97 16.42 -5.29
C CYS A 90 11.72 17.91 -5.00
N PRO A 91 12.03 18.82 -5.97
CA PRO A 91 11.95 20.27 -5.73
C PRO A 91 10.53 20.84 -5.56
N TRP A 92 9.52 20.15 -6.08
CA TRP A 92 8.13 20.60 -6.12
C TRP A 92 7.32 20.17 -4.90
N ALA A 93 7.95 19.48 -3.96
CA ALA A 93 7.27 18.82 -2.86
C ALA A 93 6.69 19.83 -1.83
N PRO A 94 5.64 19.44 -1.08
CA PRO A 94 4.91 20.35 -0.19
C PRO A 94 5.80 20.95 0.92
N PRO A 95 5.40 22.11 1.49
CA PRO A 95 6.22 22.88 2.42
C PRO A 95 6.54 22.13 3.73
N PRO A 96 7.66 22.48 4.41
CA PRO A 96 8.23 21.72 5.54
C PRO A 96 7.31 21.54 6.75
N GLU A 97 6.33 22.44 6.94
CA GLU A 97 5.38 22.38 8.05
C GLU A 97 4.48 21.15 7.99
N ALA A 98 4.21 20.62 6.78
CA ALA A 98 3.48 19.37 6.60
C ALA A 98 4.36 18.13 6.87
N ALA A 99 5.69 18.25 6.75
CA ALA A 99 6.61 17.10 6.76
C ALA A 99 6.60 16.33 8.09
N GLN A 100 6.58 17.03 9.24
CA GLN A 100 6.53 16.36 10.55
C GLN A 100 5.19 15.63 10.78
N THR A 101 4.09 16.21 10.31
CA THR A 101 2.76 15.58 10.39
C THR A 101 2.70 14.35 9.49
N PHE A 102 3.21 14.46 8.25
CA PHE A 102 3.33 13.33 7.33
C PHE A 102 4.20 12.22 7.91
N GLU A 103 5.37 12.54 8.45
CA GLU A 103 6.27 11.55 9.03
C GLU A 103 5.66 10.84 10.23
N ARG A 104 4.97 11.54 11.14
CA ARG A 104 4.26 10.90 12.25
C ARG A 104 3.16 9.96 11.76
N ARG A 105 2.33 10.40 10.80
CA ARG A 105 1.23 9.58 10.26
C ARG A 105 1.77 8.37 9.50
N LEU A 106 2.80 8.58 8.68
CA LEU A 106 3.47 7.50 7.95
C LEU A 106 4.08 6.47 8.90
N ASN A 107 4.73 6.89 9.99
CA ASN A 107 5.23 5.95 11.00
C ASN A 107 4.10 5.11 11.63
N ARG A 108 2.96 5.73 11.99
CA ARG A 108 1.79 4.99 12.52
C ARG A 108 1.27 3.95 11.53
N ILE A 109 1.15 4.33 10.26
CA ILE A 109 0.68 3.43 9.19
C ILE A 109 1.71 2.33 8.96
N ALA A 110 3.01 2.66 8.91
CA ALA A 110 4.09 1.70 8.72
C ALA A 110 4.16 0.67 9.84
N THR A 111 3.96 1.08 11.10
CA THR A 111 3.84 0.15 12.24
C THR A 111 2.69 -0.82 12.03
N PHE A 112 1.50 -0.32 11.65
CA PHE A 112 0.36 -1.20 11.36
C PHE A 112 0.67 -2.17 10.22
N VAL A 113 1.33 -1.70 9.16
CA VAL A 113 1.73 -2.55 8.01
C VAL A 113 2.70 -3.64 8.46
N ALA A 114 3.69 -3.32 9.30
CA ALA A 114 4.62 -4.30 9.85
C ALA A 114 3.90 -5.35 10.71
N GLU A 115 3.03 -4.91 11.62
CA GLU A 115 2.30 -5.78 12.55
C GLU A 115 1.22 -6.63 11.86
N ASN A 116 0.74 -6.25 10.68
CA ASN A 116 -0.40 -6.92 10.05
C ASN A 116 -0.11 -7.46 8.63
N GLY A 117 1.10 -7.26 8.12
CA GLY A 117 1.55 -7.84 6.86
C GLY A 117 1.82 -9.35 6.94
N GLU A 118 2.20 -9.93 5.81
CA GLU A 118 2.68 -11.30 5.70
C GLU A 118 4.02 -11.29 4.94
N PRO A 119 5.15 -11.67 5.56
CA PRO A 119 5.27 -12.05 6.96
C PRO A 119 5.03 -10.88 7.91
N ARG A 120 4.47 -11.18 9.09
CA ARG A 120 4.40 -10.23 10.19
C ARG A 120 5.81 -9.87 10.65
N ARG A 121 6.02 -8.58 10.90
CA ARG A 121 7.28 -8.00 11.39
C ARG A 121 7.06 -7.37 12.76
N GLU A 122 8.16 -7.17 13.47
CA GLU A 122 8.12 -6.49 14.76
C GLU A 122 7.86 -4.99 14.58
N PRO A 123 7.09 -4.33 15.47
CA PRO A 123 6.76 -2.91 15.34
C PRO A 123 7.98 -1.99 15.24
N GLY A 124 9.07 -2.37 15.93
CA GLY A 124 10.34 -1.64 15.94
C GLY A 124 11.10 -1.69 14.61
N GLU A 125 10.69 -2.55 13.66
CA GLU A 125 11.30 -2.65 12.34
C GLU A 125 10.73 -1.62 11.34
N ALA A 126 9.57 -1.01 11.63
CA ALA A 126 8.90 -0.07 10.73
C ALA A 126 9.80 1.13 10.31
N PRO A 127 10.59 1.76 11.19
CA PRO A 127 11.51 2.83 10.78
C PRO A 127 12.56 2.35 9.77
N ALA A 128 13.17 1.18 10.00
CA ALA A 128 14.16 0.62 9.08
C ALA A 128 13.55 0.25 7.73
N MET A 129 12.30 -0.25 7.72
CA MET A 129 11.54 -0.49 6.48
C MET A 129 11.32 0.79 5.69
N LEU A 130 10.91 1.87 6.36
CA LEU A 130 10.71 3.17 5.74
C LEU A 130 12.01 3.74 5.16
N ASP A 131 13.12 3.63 5.89
CA ASP A 131 14.40 4.14 5.43
C ASP A 131 14.93 3.35 4.22
N ALA A 132 14.83 2.02 4.24
CA ALA A 132 15.17 1.20 3.08
C ALA A 132 14.31 1.54 1.84
N ALA A 133 13.01 1.78 2.04
CA ALA A 133 12.11 2.19 0.97
C ALA A 133 12.46 3.59 0.43
N ARG A 134 12.77 4.56 1.31
CA ARG A 134 13.20 5.91 0.93
C ARG A 134 14.51 5.88 0.14
N GLU A 135 15.47 5.06 0.54
CA GLU A 135 16.71 4.88 -0.21
C GLU A 135 16.45 4.32 -1.62
N ALA A 136 15.55 3.33 -1.74
CA ALA A 136 15.16 2.80 -3.04
C ALA A 136 14.49 3.87 -3.91
N TYR A 137 13.59 4.67 -3.33
CA TYR A 137 12.95 5.78 -4.02
C TYR A 137 13.98 6.83 -4.48
N GLY A 138 14.90 7.23 -3.60
CA GLY A 138 15.96 8.19 -3.91
C GLY A 138 16.87 7.72 -5.05
N ARG A 139 17.22 6.42 -5.09
CA ARG A 139 17.94 5.82 -6.23
C ARG A 139 17.14 5.92 -7.53
N GLU A 140 15.84 5.70 -7.47
CA GLU A 140 14.99 5.79 -8.66
C GLU A 140 14.87 7.24 -9.15
N VAL A 141 14.68 8.21 -8.25
CA VAL A 141 14.70 9.65 -8.60
C VAL A 141 16.04 10.06 -9.18
N ALA A 142 17.16 9.57 -8.64
CA ALA A 142 18.48 9.84 -9.21
C ALA A 142 18.66 9.27 -10.63
N ARG A 143 17.99 8.16 -10.93
CA ARG A 143 18.05 7.48 -12.23
C ARG A 143 17.10 8.08 -13.28
N LEU A 144 15.88 8.41 -12.88
CA LEU A 144 14.79 8.78 -13.77
C LEU A 144 14.39 10.26 -13.67
N GLY A 145 14.90 10.98 -12.68
CA GLY A 145 14.40 12.29 -12.30
C GLY A 145 13.16 12.19 -11.42
N CYS A 146 12.70 13.36 -10.96
CA CYS A 146 11.47 13.46 -10.19
C CYS A 146 10.24 13.22 -11.06
N PRO A 147 9.22 12.51 -10.56
CA PRO A 147 7.94 12.44 -11.25
C PRO A 147 7.33 13.84 -11.37
N ASP A 148 6.54 14.07 -12.42
CA ASP A 148 5.70 15.27 -12.52
C ASP A 148 4.61 15.17 -11.44
N PRO A 149 4.44 16.18 -10.57
CA PRO A 149 3.41 16.15 -9.53
C PRO A 149 2.00 16.03 -10.10
N GLY A 150 1.75 16.44 -11.35
CA GLY A 150 0.41 16.55 -11.88
C GLY A 150 -0.41 17.66 -11.21
N GLU A 151 -1.56 17.98 -11.82
CA GLU A 151 -2.44 19.02 -11.29
C GLU A 151 -3.11 18.57 -9.98
N GLY A 152 -3.16 19.45 -8.99
CA GLY A 152 -3.87 19.21 -7.72
C GLY A 152 -3.07 18.47 -6.64
N MET A 153 -1.85 18.01 -6.91
CA MET A 153 -1.01 17.28 -5.95
C MET A 153 -0.70 18.08 -4.68
N GLN A 154 -0.47 19.40 -4.81
CA GLN A 154 -0.29 20.24 -3.62
C GLN A 154 -1.56 20.32 -2.75
N GLY A 155 -2.73 20.41 -3.37
CA GLY A 155 -4.02 20.40 -2.67
C GLY A 155 -4.31 19.05 -2.01
N PHE A 156 -4.00 17.95 -2.69
CA PHE A 156 -4.12 16.61 -2.14
C PHE A 156 -3.16 16.37 -0.96
N ALA A 157 -1.90 16.80 -1.07
CA ALA A 157 -0.96 16.75 0.04
C ALA A 157 -1.43 17.61 1.23
N ALA A 158 -1.93 18.82 0.98
CA ALA A 158 -2.48 19.67 2.03
C ALA A 158 -3.70 19.02 2.73
N ALA A 159 -4.59 18.37 1.98
CA ALA A 159 -5.71 17.63 2.53
C ALA A 159 -5.25 16.48 3.42
N LEU A 160 -4.26 15.70 2.97
CA LEU A 160 -3.66 14.61 3.75
C LEU A 160 -2.88 15.08 4.97
N ALA A 161 -2.35 16.30 4.97
CA ALA A 161 -1.69 16.92 6.12
C ALA A 161 -2.66 17.54 7.13
N SER A 162 -3.93 17.75 6.75
CA SER A 162 -4.92 18.42 7.59
C SER A 162 -5.31 17.61 8.83
N GLU A 163 -5.79 18.27 9.88
CA GLU A 163 -6.31 17.62 11.10
C GLU A 163 -7.55 16.76 10.83
N ALA A 164 -8.32 17.08 9.77
CA ALA A 164 -9.47 16.27 9.35
C ALA A 164 -9.10 14.83 8.98
N MET A 165 -7.81 14.57 8.74
CA MET A 165 -7.31 13.27 8.37
C MET A 165 -7.08 12.32 9.56
N ASP A 166 -6.92 12.86 10.78
CA ASP A 166 -6.69 12.04 11.97
C ASP A 166 -7.84 11.05 12.26
N PRO A 167 -9.13 11.44 12.26
CA PRO A 167 -10.22 10.48 12.55
C PRO A 167 -10.32 9.36 11.51
N VAL A 168 -9.99 9.61 10.23
CA VAL A 168 -10.02 8.55 9.22
C VAL A 168 -8.79 7.65 9.30
N LEU A 169 -7.62 8.16 9.71
CA LEU A 169 -6.48 7.30 10.07
C LEU A 169 -6.79 6.44 11.30
N ASP A 170 -7.39 7.02 12.34
CA ASP A 170 -7.78 6.28 13.54
C ASP A 170 -8.78 5.16 13.18
N MET A 171 -9.76 5.45 12.33
CA MET A 171 -10.70 4.44 11.82
C MET A 171 -9.97 3.36 11.01
N ALA A 172 -9.12 3.74 10.05
CA ALA A 172 -8.42 2.79 9.19
C ALA A 172 -7.50 1.85 9.97
N LEU A 173 -6.85 2.34 11.03
CA LEU A 173 -5.90 1.58 11.85
C LEU A 173 -6.54 0.90 13.07
N SER A 174 -7.85 1.02 13.27
CA SER A 174 -8.55 0.54 14.48
C SER A 174 -8.66 -0.99 14.60
N VAL A 175 -8.68 -1.71 13.47
CA VAL A 175 -8.87 -3.17 13.44
C VAL A 175 -7.68 -3.84 12.74
N PRO A 176 -6.95 -4.74 13.43
CA PRO A 176 -5.87 -5.54 12.85
C PRO A 176 -6.31 -6.33 11.61
N ARG A 177 -5.72 -6.02 10.44
CA ARG A 177 -6.00 -6.71 9.17
C ARG A 177 -4.90 -6.52 8.14
N LEU A 178 -4.84 -7.42 7.16
CA LEU A 178 -3.88 -7.34 6.06
C LEU A 178 -3.94 -5.95 5.41
N PRO A 179 -2.81 -5.24 5.28
CA PRO A 179 -2.77 -3.89 4.74
C PRO A 179 -2.84 -3.92 3.21
N VAL A 180 -4.01 -4.24 2.67
CA VAL A 180 -4.19 -4.44 1.23
C VAL A 180 -4.30 -3.12 0.45
N MET A 181 -4.19 -3.22 -0.88
CA MET A 181 -4.12 -2.07 -1.78
C MET A 181 -5.44 -1.59 -2.33
N LEU A 182 -6.49 -2.42 -2.37
CA LEU A 182 -7.75 -2.06 -3.02
C LEU A 182 -8.88 -1.89 -1.98
N PRO A 183 -9.86 -1.01 -2.22
CA PRO A 183 -9.84 0.03 -3.24
C PRO A 183 -8.79 1.10 -2.94
N CYS A 184 -8.16 1.64 -3.99
CA CYS A 184 -7.32 2.83 -3.93
C CYS A 184 -7.97 3.93 -4.77
N LEU A 185 -7.88 5.18 -4.32
CA LEU A 185 -8.54 6.36 -4.91
C LEU A 185 -8.51 6.40 -6.44
#